data_AF-A0A7Y3MEB5-F1
#
_entry.id   AF-A0A7Y3MEB5-F1
#
_cell.length_a   1.000
_cell.length_b   1.000
_cell.length_c   1.000
_cell.angle_alpha   90.00
_cell.angle_beta   90.00
_cell.angle_gamma   90.00
#
_symmetry.space_group_name_H-M   'P 1'
#
loop_
_entity.id
_entity.type
_entity.pdbx_description
1 polymer ?
#
loop_
_entity_poly.entity_id
_entity_poly.type
_entity_poly.pdbx_seq_one_letter_code
_entity_poly.pdbx_strand_id
1 'polypeptide(L)'
;ALWFFAVPLFDTVFLMIQRKLAGKSMVEADRRHLHHAFLRSGRSVNVTLLAMVLLAALMAGAGLAMEVLAVPEYWRFYAFLLVSGVYYLAMSRSWRSKRFFGRLIQ
;
A
#
# COMPACT_ATOMS: atom_id res chain seq x y z
N ALA A 1 2.56 -17.20 -0.71
CA ALA A 1 3.79 -16.37 -0.74
C ALA A 1 3.53 -14.86 -0.92
N LEU A 2 2.72 -14.41 -1.90
CA LEU A 2 2.55 -12.98 -2.22
C LEU A 2 2.17 -12.08 -1.03
N TRP A 3 1.37 -12.59 -0.11
CA TRP A 3 0.86 -11.86 1.05
C TRP A 3 1.95 -11.38 2.03
N PHE A 4 3.11 -12.04 2.08
CA PHE A 4 4.24 -11.62 2.90
C PHE A 4 4.93 -10.35 2.37
N PHE A 5 4.89 -10.14 1.05
CA PHE A 5 5.44 -8.96 0.37
C PHE A 5 4.34 -7.98 -0.05
N ALA A 6 3.13 -8.12 0.50
CA ALA A 6 1.96 -7.35 0.07
C ALA A 6 2.20 -5.83 0.14
N VAL A 7 2.64 -5.32 1.29
CA VAL A 7 2.85 -3.87 1.49
C VAL A 7 3.83 -3.26 0.48
N PRO A 8 5.08 -3.75 0.34
CA PRO A 8 5.99 -3.21 -0.66
C PRO A 8 5.48 -3.40 -2.08
N LEU A 9 4.80 -4.51 -2.40
CA LEU A 9 4.25 -4.72 -3.74
C LEU A 9 3.12 -3.73 -4.07
N PHE A 10 2.18 -3.52 -3.15
CA PHE A 10 1.09 -2.56 -3.33
C PHE A 10 1.62 -1.14 -3.54
N ASP A 11 2.59 -0.72 -2.72
CA ASP A 11 3.15 0.63 -2.75
C ASP A 11 3.99 0.87 -4.02
N THR A 12 4.81 -0.10 -4.43
CA THR A 12 5.60 -0.01 -5.67
C THR A 12 4.73 -0.04 -6.92
N VAL A 13 3.76 -0.95 -7.00
CA VAL A 13 2.81 -1.01 -8.13
C VAL A 13 2.00 0.28 -8.23
N PHE A 14 1.51 0.80 -7.11
CA PHE A 14 0.81 2.09 -7.07
C PHE A 14 1.67 3.20 -7.69
N LEU A 15 2.93 3.31 -7.28
CA LEU A 15 3.84 4.33 -7.80
C LEU A 15 4.17 4.15 -9.27
N MET A 16 4.48 2.93 -9.70
CA MET A 16 4.76 2.63 -11.11
C MET A 16 3.60 3.04 -12.01
N ILE A 17 2.35 2.74 -11.61
CA ILE A 17 1.15 3.14 -12.34
C ILE A 17 1.03 4.67 -12.38
N GLN A 18 1.12 5.35 -11.23
CA GLN A 18 0.99 6.81 -11.18
C GLN A 18 2.08 7.53 -11.98
N ARG A 19 3.30 6.99 -12.01
CA ARG A 19 4.42 7.52 -12.79
C ARG A 19 4.19 7.34 -14.28
N LYS A 20 3.74 6.15 -14.70
CA LYS A 20 3.38 5.87 -16.09
C LYS A 20 2.28 6.81 -16.58
N LEU A 21 1.24 7.04 -15.76
CA LEU A 21 0.16 7.98 -16.08
C LEU A 21 0.63 9.44 -16.14
N ALA A 22 1.71 9.79 -15.43
CA ALA A 22 2.33 11.11 -15.46
C ALA A 22 3.44 11.24 -16.53
N GLY A 23 3.65 10.23 -17.39
CA GLY A 23 4.70 10.25 -18.42
C GLY A 23 6.13 10.16 -17.88
N LYS A 24 6.33 9.75 -16.63
CA LYS A 24 7.64 9.63 -15.99
C LYS A 24 8.21 8.21 -16.11
N SER A 25 9.54 8.09 -16.03
CA SER A 25 10.23 6.79 -15.94
C SER A 25 9.73 5.99 -14.73
N MET A 26 9.68 4.65 -14.80
CA MET A 26 9.23 3.83 -13.66
C MET A 26 10.27 3.71 -12.54
N VAL A 27 11.54 4.01 -12.81
CA VAL A 27 12.68 3.73 -11.91
C VAL A 27 13.24 4.97 -11.23
N GLU A 28 12.83 6.16 -11.64
CA GLU A 28 13.28 7.40 -10.97
C GLU A 28 12.67 7.50 -9.56
N ALA A 29 13.35 8.19 -8.63
CA ALA A 29 12.90 8.29 -7.24
C ALA A 29 11.56 9.06 -7.15
N ASP A 30 10.66 8.65 -6.23
CA ASP A 30 9.44 9.39 -5.90
C ASP A 30 9.29 9.56 -4.38
N ARG A 31 8.45 10.50 -3.97
CA ARG A 31 8.07 10.76 -2.58
C ARG A 31 6.57 10.53 -2.34
N ARG A 32 5.95 9.68 -3.15
CA ARG A 32 4.50 9.36 -3.08
C ARG A 32 4.17 8.04 -2.39
N HIS A 33 5.18 7.38 -1.81
CA HIS A 33 5.02 6.17 -1.00
C HIS A 33 4.09 6.41 0.20
N LEU A 34 3.48 5.35 0.72
CA LEU A 34 2.64 5.38 1.92
C LEU A 34 3.30 6.09 3.10
N HIS A 35 4.58 5.82 3.37
CA HIS A 35 5.28 6.46 4.49
C HIS A 35 5.39 7.97 4.32
N HIS A 36 5.58 8.45 3.09
CA HIS A 36 5.57 9.89 2.82
C HIS A 36 4.18 10.49 2.99
N ALA A 37 3.11 9.77 2.67
CA ALA A 37 1.75 10.24 2.94
C ALA A 37 1.52 10.46 4.44
N PHE A 38 1.97 9.52 5.29
CA PHE A 38 1.93 9.70 6.75
C PHE A 38 2.76 10.90 7.20
N LEU A 39 4.03 10.98 6.81
CA LEU A 39 4.95 12.05 7.25
C LEU A 39 4.47 13.43 6.82
N ARG A 40 4.06 13.59 5.55
CA ARG A 40 3.54 14.86 5.00
C ARG A 40 2.18 15.26 5.57
N SER A 41 1.48 14.36 6.25
CA SER A 41 0.26 14.65 7.03
C SER A 41 0.55 15.12 8.47
N GLY A 42 1.82 15.33 8.82
CA GLY A 42 2.25 15.77 10.15
C GLY A 42 2.28 14.65 11.20
N ARG A 43 2.43 13.39 10.79
CA ARG A 43 2.62 12.24 11.70
C ARG A 43 4.11 12.06 11.99
N SER A 44 4.44 11.60 13.19
CA SER A 44 5.82 11.29 13.56
C SER A 44 6.33 10.06 12.82
N VAL A 45 7.66 9.95 12.70
CA VAL A 45 8.35 8.80 12.11
C VAL A 45 7.95 7.51 12.83
N ASN A 46 7.92 7.52 14.17
CA ASN A 46 7.57 6.35 14.98
C ASN A 46 6.14 5.87 14.72
N VAL A 47 5.18 6.79 14.61
CA VAL A 47 3.78 6.44 14.29
C VAL A 47 3.67 5.87 12.88
N THR A 48 4.42 6.43 11.93
CA THR A 48 4.46 5.95 10.54
C THR A 48 5.03 4.54 10.47
N LEU A 49 6.17 4.30 11.13
CA LEU A 49 6.81 2.99 11.20
C LEU A 49 5.89 1.95 11.83
N LEU A 50 5.28 2.28 12.98
CA LEU A 50 4.34 1.38 13.64
C LEU A 50 3.16 1.03 12.73
N ALA A 51 2.58 2.02 12.05
CA ALA A 51 1.48 1.78 11.11
C ALA A 51 1.89 0.86 9.95
N MET A 52 3.10 1.03 9.40
CA MET A 52 3.61 0.17 8.32
C MET A 52 3.87 -1.26 8.80
N VAL A 53 4.47 -1.43 9.98
CA VAL A 53 4.72 -2.75 10.58
C VAL A 53 3.41 -3.47 10.87
N LEU A 54 2.43 -2.78 11.45
CA LEU A 54 1.10 -3.34 11.70
C LEU A 54 0.41 -3.75 10.40
N LEU A 55 0.47 -2.90 9.36
CA LEU A 55 -0.10 -3.24 8.07
C LEU A 55 0.60 -4.47 7.45
N ALA A 56 1.93 -4.55 7.53
CA ALA A 56 2.68 -5.71 7.04
C ALA A 56 2.34 -6.99 7.81
N ALA A 57 2.27 -6.92 9.14
CA ALA A 57 1.87 -8.04 9.99
C ALA A 57 0.45 -8.52 9.70
N LEU A 58 -0.50 -7.59 9.49
CA LEU A 58 -1.87 -7.91 9.12
C LEU A 58 -1.95 -8.63 7.77
N MET A 59 -1.22 -8.17 6.75
CA MET A 59 -1.21 -8.81 5.43
C MET A 59 -0.54 -10.20 5.49
N ALA A 60 0.60 -10.31 6.16
CA ALA A 60 1.28 -11.59 6.35
C ALA A 60 0.40 -12.58 7.14
N GLY A 61 -0.24 -12.11 8.22
CA GLY A 61 -1.17 -12.91 9.04
C GLY A 61 -2.39 -13.37 8.25
N ALA A 62 -3.00 -12.51 7.44
CA ALA A 62 -4.10 -12.90 6.55
C ALA A 62 -3.65 -13.97 5.53
N GLY A 63 -2.48 -13.78 4.92
CA GLY A 63 -1.87 -14.75 4.02
C GLY A 63 -1.64 -16.11 4.67
N LEU A 64 -1.07 -16.11 5.87
CA LEU A 64 -0.83 -17.31 6.66
C LEU A 64 -2.13 -18.00 7.08
N ALA A 65 -3.14 -17.23 7.50
CA ALA A 65 -4.45 -17.78 7.86
C ALA A 65 -5.11 -18.49 6.68
N MET A 66 -5.10 -17.89 5.49
CA MET A 66 -5.62 -18.54 4.28
C MET A 66 -4.83 -19.79 3.88
N GLU A 67 -3.53 -19.83 4.15
CA GLU A 67 -2.69 -21.03 3.96
C GLU A 67 -3.14 -22.16 4.89
N VAL A 68 -3.26 -21.87 6.19
CA VAL A 68 -3.64 -22.86 7.22
C VAL A 68 -5.07 -23.38 6.99
N LEU A 69 -5.96 -22.52 6.50
CA LEU A 69 -7.34 -22.90 6.15
C LEU A 69 -7.45 -23.60 4.78
N ALA A 70 -6.32 -23.91 4.12
CA ALA A 70 -6.26 -24.55 2.81
C ALA A 70 -7.14 -23.84 1.75
N VAL A 71 -7.23 -22.51 1.81
CA VAL A 71 -8.00 -21.72 0.84
C VAL A 71 -7.40 -21.93 -0.56
N PRO A 72 -8.22 -22.23 -1.58
CA PRO A 72 -7.72 -22.42 -2.93
C PRO A 72 -6.87 -21.25 -3.42
N GLU A 73 -5.82 -21.54 -4.20
CA GLU A 73 -4.86 -20.53 -4.65
C GLU A 73 -5.53 -19.38 -5.42
N TYR A 74 -6.51 -19.68 -6.29
CA TYR A 74 -7.24 -18.67 -7.03
C TYR A 74 -7.97 -17.69 -6.09
N TRP A 75 -8.53 -18.16 -4.98
CA TRP A 75 -9.19 -17.30 -4.00
C TRP A 75 -8.19 -16.39 -3.29
N ARG A 76 -7.04 -16.93 -2.87
CA ARG A 76 -5.95 -16.14 -2.28
C ARG A 76 -5.43 -15.08 -3.25
N PHE A 77 -5.40 -15.39 -4.55
CA PHE A 77 -5.00 -14.46 -5.60
C PHE A 77 -6.05 -13.37 -5.84
N TYR A 78 -7.33 -13.71 -5.99
CA TYR A 78 -8.39 -12.71 -6.18
C TYR A 78 -8.56 -11.80 -4.96
N ALA A 79 -8.43 -12.34 -3.75
CA ALA A 79 -8.40 -11.53 -2.53
C ALA A 79 -7.22 -10.56 -2.52
N PHE A 80 -6.03 -11.01 -2.96
CA PHE A 80 -4.86 -10.14 -3.09
C PHE A 80 -5.08 -9.01 -4.10
N LEU A 81 -5.67 -9.31 -5.26
CA LEU A 81 -6.02 -8.31 -6.27
C LEU A 81 -7.05 -7.30 -5.75
N LEU A 82 -8.07 -7.78 -5.03
CA LEU A 82 -9.09 -6.92 -4.42
C LEU A 82 -8.44 -5.95 -3.42
N VAL A 83 -7.63 -6.44 -2.50
CA VAL A 83 -6.91 -5.61 -1.51
C VAL A 83 -5.96 -4.63 -2.21
N SER A 84 -5.24 -5.07 -3.24
CA SER A 84 -4.37 -4.21 -4.06
C SER A 84 -5.17 -3.05 -4.69
N GLY A 85 -6.34 -3.35 -5.25
CA GLY A 85 -7.23 -2.36 -5.85
C GLY A 85 -7.76 -1.35 -4.83
N VAL A 86 -8.21 -1.83 -3.66
CA VAL A 86 -8.64 -0.95 -2.56
C VAL A 86 -7.50 -0.04 -2.10
N TYR A 87 -6.30 -0.60 -1.91
CA TYR A 87 -5.10 0.17 -1.55
C TYR A 87 -4.79 1.24 -2.61
N TYR A 88 -4.76 0.85 -3.89
CA TYR A 88 -4.50 1.75 -5.01
C TYR A 88 -5.50 2.92 -5.04
N LEU A 89 -6.79 2.63 -4.89
CA LEU A 89 -7.84 3.65 -4.86
C LEU A 89 -7.71 4.56 -3.65
N ALA A 90 -7.49 4.02 -2.45
CA ALA A 90 -7.32 4.80 -1.22
C ALA A 90 -6.13 5.76 -1.33
N MET A 91 -5.00 5.27 -1.83
CA MET A 91 -3.80 6.07 -2.03
C MET A 91 -3.99 7.12 -3.14
N SER A 92 -4.56 6.72 -4.28
CA SER A 92 -4.86 7.64 -5.40
C SER A 92 -5.77 8.78 -4.95
N ARG A 93 -6.81 8.46 -4.16
CA ARG A 93 -7.76 9.44 -3.63
C ARG A 93 -7.06 10.38 -2.65
N SER A 94 -6.23 9.84 -1.76
CA SER A 94 -5.50 10.64 -0.76
C SER A 94 -4.56 11.66 -1.39
N TRP A 95 -3.80 11.27 -2.42
CA TRP A 95 -2.91 12.19 -3.15
C TRP A 95 -3.67 13.18 -4.02
N ARG A 96 -4.79 12.78 -4.63
CA ARG A 96 -5.63 13.69 -5.42
C ARG A 96 -6.28 14.75 -4.54
N SER A 97 -6.80 14.38 -3.36
CA SER A 97 -7.43 15.31 -2.43
C SER A 97 -6.43 16.05 -1.54
N LYS A 98 -5.13 15.77 -1.64
CA LYS A 98 -4.08 16.21 -0.72
C LYS A 98 -4.47 16.00 0.75
N ARG A 99 -5.17 14.89 1.04
CA ARG A 99 -5.66 14.57 2.37
C ARG A 99 -5.36 13.13 2.71
N PHE A 100 -4.85 12.88 3.90
CA PHE A 100 -4.56 11.55 4.41
C PHE A 100 -5.06 11.45 5.85
N PHE A 101 -5.96 10.49 6.12
CA PHE A 101 -6.66 10.36 7.41
C PHE A 101 -7.22 11.70 7.95
N GLY A 102 -7.87 12.48 7.09
CA GLY A 102 -8.48 13.78 7.44
C GLY A 102 -7.51 14.96 7.58
N ARG A 103 -6.18 14.73 7.54
CA ARG A 103 -5.16 15.78 7.61
C ARG A 103 -4.67 16.15 6.22
N LEU A 104 -4.27 17.41 6.02
CA LEU A 104 -3.69 17.87 4.75
C LEU A 104 -2.28 17.30 4.57
N ILE A 105 -1.99 16.84 3.35
CA ILE A 105 -0.65 16.48 2.89
C ILE A 105 0.01 17.78 2.41
N GLN A 106 1.03 18.25 3.13
CA GLN A 106 1.81 19.44 2.77
C GLN A 106 2.77 19.12 1.62
#